data_AF-A0A7C7TDJ9-F1
#
_entry.id   AF-A0A7C7TDJ9-F1
#
_cell.length_a   1.000
_cell.length_b   1.000
_cell.length_c   1.000
_cell.angle_alpha   90.00
_cell.angle_beta   90.00
_cell.angle_gamma   90.00
#
_symmetry.space_group_name_H-M   'P 1'
#
loop_
_entity.id
_entity.type
_entity.pdbx_description
1 polymer ?
#
loop_
_entity_poly.entity_id
_entity_poly.type
_entity_poly.pdbx_seq_one_letter_code
_entity_poly.pdbx_strand_id
1 'polypeptide(L)'
;MKLQSSYFFLTNFLVICIFVLGILRGLSQRSKRKLSWKVEKHNEKFLETNGITEIGDNKYRDSDHQEYRFEKFSGNTIELFPEGARGKRGYIRFDEQGFFNDWSGMITVGEKKDFLSGNLSNTNNFESNTNNFEDEL
;
A
#
# COMPACT_ATOMS: atom_id res chain seq x y z
N MET A 1 -48.85 13.07 -31.76
CA MET A 1 -48.59 13.65 -30.42
C MET A 1 -47.90 12.69 -29.43
N LYS A 2 -48.08 11.36 -29.51
CA LYS A 2 -47.42 10.40 -28.58
C LYS A 2 -45.89 10.27 -28.75
N LEU A 3 -45.35 10.44 -29.98
CA LEU A 3 -43.90 10.31 -30.23
C LEU A 3 -43.07 11.39 -29.52
N GLN A 4 -43.43 12.68 -29.62
CA GLN A 4 -42.67 13.78 -29.00
C GLN A 4 -42.58 13.65 -27.47
N SER A 5 -43.66 13.18 -26.84
CA SER A 5 -43.69 12.92 -25.40
C SER A 5 -42.70 11.82 -25.00
N SER A 6 -42.62 10.73 -25.78
CA SER A 6 -41.67 9.63 -25.54
C SER A 6 -40.20 10.06 -25.65
N TYR A 7 -39.82 10.90 -26.62
CA TYR A 7 -38.45 11.42 -26.73
C TYR A 7 -38.07 12.35 -25.58
N PHE A 8 -39.02 13.11 -25.04
CA PHE A 8 -38.80 13.96 -23.87
C PHE A 8 -38.53 13.12 -22.61
N PHE A 9 -39.25 12.02 -22.40
CA PHE A 9 -38.97 11.08 -21.30
C PHE A 9 -37.63 10.37 -21.49
N LEU A 10 -37.29 9.94 -22.71
CA LEU A 10 -36.04 9.25 -23.01
C LEU A 10 -34.80 10.14 -22.78
N THR A 11 -34.88 11.40 -23.20
CA THR A 11 -33.78 12.38 -23.03
C THR A 11 -33.58 12.77 -21.57
N ASN A 12 -34.66 13.01 -20.81
CA ASN A 12 -34.55 13.23 -19.36
C ASN A 12 -33.98 12.01 -18.63
N PHE A 13 -34.41 10.80 -19.01
CA PHE A 13 -33.86 9.56 -18.45
C PHE A 13 -32.36 9.42 -18.74
N LEU A 14 -31.92 9.71 -19.97
CA LEU A 14 -30.51 9.70 -20.35
C LEU A 14 -29.67 10.68 -19.49
N VAL A 15 -30.16 11.91 -19.28
CA VAL A 15 -29.48 12.91 -18.46
C VAL A 15 -29.35 12.45 -17.00
N ILE A 16 -30.41 11.85 -16.45
CA ILE A 16 -30.41 11.28 -15.09
C ILE A 16 -29.38 10.13 -15.01
N CYS A 17 -29.33 9.23 -15.99
CA CYS A 17 -28.34 8.15 -16.02
C CYS A 17 -26.89 8.68 -16.00
N ILE A 18 -26.59 9.72 -16.79
CA ILE A 18 -25.25 10.33 -16.80
C ILE A 18 -24.91 10.93 -15.43
N PHE A 19 -25.87 11.60 -14.78
CA PHE A 19 -25.69 12.15 -13.43
C PHE A 19 -25.42 11.06 -12.39
N VAL A 20 -26.20 9.97 -12.41
CA VAL A 20 -26.04 8.83 -11.48
C VAL A 20 -24.69 8.16 -11.69
N LEU A 21 -24.26 7.94 -12.94
CA LEU A 21 -22.94 7.38 -13.23
C LEU A 21 -21.80 8.29 -12.73
N GLY A 22 -21.94 9.60 -12.84
CA GLY A 22 -21.01 10.58 -12.29
C GLY A 22 -20.88 10.49 -10.76
N ILE A 23 -22.03 10.41 -10.06
CA ILE A 23 -22.08 10.27 -8.60
C ILE A 23 -21.43 8.95 -8.15
N LEU A 24 -21.78 7.83 -8.80
CA LEU A 24 -21.22 6.51 -8.48
C LEU A 24 -19.70 6.47 -8.63
N ARG A 25 -19.18 7.04 -9.73
CA ARG A 25 -17.71 7.18 -9.91
C ARG A 25 -17.08 8.05 -8.84
N GLY A 26 -17.69 9.19 -8.49
CA GLY A 26 -17.20 10.08 -7.46
C GLY A 26 -17.13 9.41 -6.07
N LEU A 27 -18.17 8.68 -5.69
CA LEU A 27 -18.20 7.93 -4.42
C LEU A 27 -17.15 6.82 -4.39
N SER A 28 -17.02 6.05 -5.47
CA SER A 28 -15.99 5.01 -5.59
C SER A 28 -14.57 5.60 -5.46
N GLN A 29 -14.30 6.73 -6.11
CA GLN A 29 -13.00 7.41 -6.02
C GLN A 29 -12.69 7.91 -4.61
N ARG A 30 -13.71 8.42 -3.89
CA ARG A 30 -13.56 8.84 -2.49
C ARG A 30 -13.17 7.68 -1.58
N SER A 31 -13.78 6.51 -1.75
CA SER A 31 -13.45 5.31 -0.98
C SER A 31 -12.00 4.88 -1.20
N LYS A 32 -11.56 4.86 -2.47
CA LYS A 32 -10.17 4.51 -2.82
C LYS A 32 -9.14 5.46 -2.20
N ARG A 33 -9.43 6.77 -2.15
CA ARG A 33 -8.56 7.77 -1.48
C ARG A 33 -8.45 7.53 0.02
N LYS A 34 -9.57 7.22 0.68
CA LYS A 34 -9.56 6.88 2.12
C LYS A 34 -8.70 5.64 2.39
N LEU A 35 -8.81 4.61 1.54
CA LEU A 35 -7.98 3.42 1.66
C LEU A 35 -6.49 3.74 1.44
N SER A 36 -6.15 4.47 0.38
CA SER A 36 -4.77 4.88 0.08
C SER A 36 -4.15 5.64 1.25
N TRP A 37 -4.88 6.59 1.84
CA TRP A 37 -4.41 7.36 2.99
C TRP A 37 -4.21 6.49 4.24
N LYS A 38 -5.11 5.52 4.47
CA LYS A 38 -4.96 4.55 5.57
C LYS A 38 -3.71 3.68 5.38
N VAL A 39 -3.50 3.18 4.17
CA VAL A 39 -2.33 2.37 3.82
C VAL A 39 -1.04 3.17 3.98
N GLU A 40 -1.01 4.40 3.48
CA GLU A 40 0.14 5.30 3.60
C GLU A 40 0.51 5.59 5.05
N LYS A 41 -0.47 6.02 5.87
CA LYS A 41 -0.24 6.32 7.29
C LYS A 41 0.21 5.08 8.09
N HIS A 42 -0.35 3.92 7.76
CA HIS A 42 0.06 2.66 8.37
C HIS A 42 1.50 2.27 7.98
N ASN A 43 1.83 2.38 6.70
CA ASN A 43 3.15 2.02 6.17
C ASN A 43 4.23 2.97 6.69
N GLU A 44 3.94 4.27 6.78
CA GLU A 44 4.80 5.26 7.42
C GLU A 44 5.13 4.86 8.87
N LYS A 45 4.09 4.57 9.67
CA LYS A 45 4.26 4.12 11.06
C LYS A 45 5.02 2.79 11.15
N PHE A 46 4.77 1.86 10.21
CA PHE A 46 5.49 0.59 10.15
C PHE A 46 6.98 0.83 9.92
N LEU A 47 7.34 1.67 8.95
CA LEU A 47 8.74 2.00 8.66
C LEU A 47 9.41 2.66 9.87
N GLU A 48 8.76 3.66 10.47
CA GLU A 48 9.25 4.37 11.67
C GLU A 48 9.51 3.39 12.83
N THR A 49 8.54 2.51 13.13
CA THR A 49 8.64 1.52 14.22
C THR A 49 9.79 0.53 14.00
N ASN A 50 10.08 0.21 12.74
CA ASN A 50 11.16 -0.70 12.35
C ASN A 50 12.49 0.01 12.11
N GLY A 51 12.58 1.32 12.41
CA GLY A 51 13.81 2.11 12.22
C GLY A 51 14.20 2.28 10.75
N ILE A 52 13.24 2.18 9.84
CA ILE A 52 13.43 2.34 8.40
C ILE A 52 12.99 3.75 8.00
N THR A 53 13.85 4.48 7.30
CA THR A 53 13.55 5.82 6.78
C THR A 53 13.66 5.82 5.26
N GLU A 54 12.69 6.39 4.58
CA GLU A 54 12.79 6.66 3.14
C GLU A 54 13.63 7.93 2.93
N ILE A 55 14.75 7.80 2.22
CA ILE A 55 15.72 8.90 2.01
C ILE A 55 15.59 9.55 0.62
N GLY A 56 14.57 9.18 -0.14
CA GLY A 56 14.30 9.66 -1.51
C GLY A 56 14.87 8.74 -2.59
N ASP A 57 14.49 8.99 -3.85
CA ASP A 57 14.95 8.25 -5.04
C ASP A 57 14.78 6.72 -4.95
N ASN A 58 13.69 6.27 -4.31
CA ASN A 58 13.43 4.86 -4.01
C ASN A 58 14.54 4.19 -3.18
N LYS A 59 15.16 4.96 -2.28
CA LYS A 59 16.13 4.46 -1.31
C LYS A 59 15.56 4.50 0.11
N TYR A 60 16.01 3.52 0.88
CA TYR A 60 15.66 3.35 2.28
C TYR A 60 16.93 3.24 3.10
N ARG A 61 16.86 3.63 4.37
CA ARG A 61 17.94 3.46 5.33
C ARG A 61 17.39 2.83 6.59
N ASP A 62 18.08 1.83 7.14
CA ASP A 62 17.72 1.24 8.43
C ASP A 62 18.42 1.93 9.60
N SER A 63 18.13 1.45 10.82
CA SER A 63 18.72 1.97 12.06
C SER A 63 20.25 1.84 12.12
N ASP A 64 20.80 0.87 11.41
CA ASP A 64 22.24 0.61 11.34
C ASP A 64 22.94 1.46 10.27
N HIS A 65 22.22 2.44 9.69
CA HIS A 65 22.68 3.31 8.61
C HIS A 65 22.99 2.55 7.31
N GLN A 66 22.53 1.31 7.16
CA GLN A 66 22.63 0.60 5.90
C GLN A 66 21.63 1.20 4.92
N GLU A 67 22.14 1.63 3.76
CA GLU A 67 21.30 2.11 2.68
C GLU A 67 20.87 0.96 1.77
N TYR A 68 19.62 1.02 1.34
CA TYR A 68 19.03 0.08 0.42
C TYR A 68 18.46 0.84 -0.77
N ARG A 69 18.64 0.27 -1.96
CA ARG A 69 17.93 0.70 -3.16
C ARG A 69 16.79 -0.26 -3.43
N PHE A 70 15.61 0.27 -3.74
CA PHE A 70 14.53 -0.53 -4.28
C PHE A 70 14.98 -1.29 -5.54
N GLU A 71 14.77 -2.61 -5.58
CA GLU A 71 15.13 -3.43 -6.73
C GLU A 71 13.89 -3.83 -7.52
N LYS A 72 12.92 -4.48 -6.86
CA LYS A 72 11.69 -4.93 -7.52
C LYS A 72 10.58 -5.26 -6.52
N PHE A 73 9.36 -5.29 -7.05
CA PHE A 73 8.23 -5.97 -6.44
C PHE A 73 8.17 -7.43 -6.92
N SER A 74 7.95 -8.37 -6.00
CA SER A 74 7.74 -9.78 -6.31
C SER A 74 6.59 -10.33 -5.49
N GLY A 75 5.40 -10.44 -6.10
CA GLY A 75 4.17 -10.82 -5.40
C GLY A 75 3.85 -9.81 -4.30
N ASN A 76 3.73 -10.29 -3.06
CA ASN A 76 3.41 -9.50 -1.88
C ASN A 76 4.67 -9.09 -1.10
N THR A 77 5.78 -8.86 -1.79
CA THR A 77 7.07 -8.54 -1.18
C THR A 77 7.84 -7.52 -2.00
N ILE A 78 8.42 -6.54 -1.31
CA ILE A 78 9.36 -5.56 -1.83
C ILE A 78 10.77 -6.11 -1.61
N GLU A 79 11.58 -6.17 -2.66
CA GLU A 79 12.99 -6.54 -2.56
C GLU A 79 13.86 -5.28 -2.56
N LEU A 80 14.70 -5.16 -1.54
CA LEU A 80 15.61 -4.06 -1.29
C LEU A 80 17.06 -4.55 -1.42
N PHE A 81 17.84 -3.88 -2.26
CA PHE A 81 19.25 -4.20 -2.47
C PHE A 81 20.12 -3.35 -1.54
N PRO A 82 20.83 -3.94 -0.56
CA PRO A 82 21.74 -3.20 0.32
C PRO A 82 22.95 -2.69 -0.47
N GLU A 83 23.26 -1.40 -0.38
CA GLU A 83 24.45 -0.82 -0.98
C GLU A 83 25.72 -1.33 -0.29
N GLY A 84 26.72 -1.77 -1.07
CA GLY A 84 27.98 -2.28 -0.54
C GLY A 84 27.98 -3.74 -0.05
N ALA A 85 26.82 -4.39 0.08
CA ALA A 85 26.73 -5.79 0.49
C ALA A 85 26.36 -6.72 -0.69
N ARG A 86 27.15 -7.78 -0.89
CA ARG A 86 26.89 -8.79 -1.94
C ARG A 86 26.16 -10.01 -1.33
N GLY A 87 25.28 -10.61 -2.12
CA GLY A 87 24.56 -11.84 -1.73
C GLY A 87 23.50 -11.67 -0.63
N LYS A 88 23.22 -10.42 -0.24
CA LYS A 88 22.21 -10.07 0.76
C LYS A 88 21.11 -9.20 0.17
N ARG A 89 19.94 -9.20 0.82
CA ARG A 89 18.73 -8.46 0.46
C ARG A 89 17.93 -8.10 1.71
N GLY A 90 17.22 -6.98 1.65
CA GLY A 90 16.13 -6.66 2.56
C GLY A 90 14.79 -6.97 1.91
N TYR A 91 13.80 -7.34 2.72
CA TYR A 91 12.46 -7.68 2.26
C TYR A 91 11.40 -7.06 3.16
N ILE A 92 10.44 -6.36 2.54
CA ILE A 92 9.23 -5.89 3.22
C ILE A 92 8.04 -6.67 2.65
N ARG A 93 7.26 -7.34 3.50
CA ARG A 93 5.99 -7.97 3.10
C ARG A 93 4.83 -7.02 3.29
N PHE A 94 3.84 -7.18 2.44
CA PHE A 94 2.60 -6.43 2.50
C PHE A 94 1.39 -7.32 2.20
N ASP A 95 0.21 -6.93 2.66
CA ASP A 95 -1.04 -7.65 2.39
C ASP A 95 -1.67 -7.27 1.04
N GLU A 96 -2.84 -7.82 0.71
CA GLU A 96 -3.53 -7.53 -0.57
C GLU A 96 -3.98 -6.07 -0.70
N GLN A 97 -4.13 -5.37 0.43
CA GLN A 97 -4.53 -3.98 0.51
C GLN A 97 -3.32 -3.03 0.47
N GLY A 98 -2.11 -3.56 0.62
CA GLY A 98 -0.84 -2.82 0.56
C GLY A 98 -0.28 -2.44 1.93
N PHE A 99 -0.83 -2.94 3.04
CA PHE A 99 -0.32 -2.68 4.38
C PHE A 99 0.93 -3.50 4.65
N PHE A 100 2.01 -2.83 5.05
CA PHE A 100 3.27 -3.47 5.42
C PHE A 100 3.11 -4.22 6.73
N ASN A 101 3.49 -5.50 6.75
CA ASN A 101 3.25 -6.36 7.91
C ASN A 101 4.50 -7.08 8.42
N ASP A 102 5.58 -7.11 7.64
CA ASP A 102 6.80 -7.80 8.03
C ASP A 102 8.04 -7.21 7.38
N TRP A 103 9.14 -7.16 8.13
CA TRP A 103 10.45 -6.66 7.73
C TRP A 103 11.51 -7.72 8.03
N SER A 104 12.34 -8.06 7.04
CA SER A 104 13.37 -9.08 7.24
C SER A 104 14.68 -8.54 7.82
N GLY A 105 14.96 -7.25 7.69
CA GLY A 105 16.34 -6.74 7.77
C GLY A 105 17.19 -7.26 6.61
N MET A 106 18.50 -6.98 6.65
CA MET A 106 19.44 -7.51 5.66
C MET A 106 19.74 -9.00 5.91
N ILE A 107 19.15 -9.87 5.08
CA ILE A 107 19.32 -11.33 5.15
C ILE A 107 19.99 -11.86 3.87
N THR A 108 20.49 -13.09 3.92
CA THR A 108 21.02 -13.77 2.73
C THR A 108 19.89 -14.22 1.79
N VAL A 109 20.21 -14.43 0.51
CA VAL A 109 19.23 -14.96 -0.46
C VAL A 109 18.71 -16.34 -0.06
N GLY A 110 19.50 -17.16 0.65
CA GLY A 110 19.09 -18.48 1.12
C GLY A 110 18.01 -18.42 2.20
N GLU A 111 18.07 -17.41 3.08
CA GLU A 111 17.12 -17.18 4.17
C GLU A 111 15.78 -16.60 3.68
N LYS A 112 15.69 -16.20 2.40
CA LYS A 112 14.46 -15.67 1.81
C LYS A 112 13.28 -16.62 2.02
N LYS A 113 13.46 -17.93 1.85
CA LYS A 113 12.35 -18.88 2.01
C LYS A 113 11.78 -18.84 3.43
N ASP A 114 12.66 -18.71 4.43
CA ASP A 114 12.29 -18.78 5.84
C ASP A 114 11.58 -17.50 6.26
N PHE A 115 11.97 -16.35 5.69
CA PHE A 115 11.22 -15.09 5.80
C PHE A 115 9.84 -15.20 5.16
N LEU A 116 9.76 -15.72 3.92
CA LEU A 116 8.47 -15.86 3.22
C LEU A 116 7.52 -16.85 3.92
N SER A 117 8.05 -17.85 4.63
CA SER A 117 7.25 -18.78 5.44
C SER A 117 6.90 -18.24 6.83
N GLY A 118 7.38 -17.05 7.20
CA GLY A 118 7.16 -16.45 8.52
C GLY A 118 8.00 -17.05 9.66
N ASN A 119 9.03 -17.84 9.34
CA ASN A 119 9.96 -18.41 10.33
C ASN A 119 11.10 -17.45 10.68
N LEU A 120 11.25 -16.37 9.91
CA LEU A 120 12.23 -15.32 10.11
C LEU A 120 11.51 -13.97 10.01
N SER A 121 11.75 -13.10 10.98
CA SER A 121 11.23 -11.73 11.00
C SER A 121 12.17 -10.86 11.85
N ASN A 122 12.40 -9.63 11.41
CA ASN A 122 13.09 -8.60 12.17
C ASN A 122 12.14 -7.44 12.50
N THR A 123 10.83 -7.71 12.49
CA THR A 123 9.80 -6.73 12.78
C THR A 123 9.76 -6.45 14.27
N ASN A 124 9.98 -5.19 14.65
CA ASN A 124 9.71 -4.73 16.01
C ASN A 124 8.20 -4.80 16.29
N ASN A 125 7.80 -5.03 17.54
CA ASN A 125 6.39 -5.15 17.96
C ASN A 125 5.55 -3.97 17.43
N PHE A 126 4.97 -4.16 16.25
CA PHE A 126 4.12 -3.21 15.58
C PHE A 126 2.68 -3.66 15.83
N GLU A 127 2.06 -3.07 16.84
CA GLU A 127 0.61 -3.19 16.98
C GLU A 127 -0.04 -2.33 15.89
N SER A 128 -0.60 -3.01 14.89
CA SER A 128 -1.51 -2.40 13.92
C SER A 128 -2.77 -1.97 14.67
N ASN A 129 -2.71 -0.83 15.35
CA ASN A 129 -3.87 -0.29 16.07
C ASN A 129 -4.81 0.35 15.04
N THR A 130 -5.50 -0.51 14.28
CA THR A 130 -6.44 -0.16 13.22
C THR A 130 -7.75 0.41 13.76
N ASN A 131 -7.96 0.39 15.08
CA ASN A 131 -9.24 0.70 15.73
C ASN A 131 -9.42 2.17 16.14
N ASN A 132 -8.40 3.03 16.06
CA ASN A 132 -8.49 4.42 16.53
C ASN A 132 -8.81 5.46 15.44
N PHE A 133 -9.24 5.02 14.26
CA PHE A 133 -9.38 5.90 13.08
C PHE A 133 -10.83 6.18 12.66
N GLU A 134 -11.82 5.69 13.41
CA GLU A 134 -13.22 6.08 13.19
C GLU A 134 -13.56 7.44 13.82
N ASP A 135 -12.70 7.98 14.70
CA ASP A 135 -13.01 9.17 15.51
C ASP A 135 -12.48 10.50 14.94
N GLU A 136 -11.73 10.51 13.82
CA GLU A 136 -11.13 11.72 13.22
C GLU A 136 -11.70 12.13 11.84
N LEU A 137 -12.91 11.66 11.47
CA LEU A 137 -13.59 12.07 10.22
C LEU A 137 -15.02 12.58 10.42
#